data_AF-A0A8W8KIK5-F1
#
_entry.id   AF-A0A8W8KIK5-F1
#
_cell.length_a   1.000
_cell.length_b   1.000
_cell.length_c   1.000
_cell.angle_alpha   90.00
_cell.angle_beta   90.00
_cell.angle_gamma   90.00
#
_symmetry.space_group_name_H-M   'P 1'
#
loop_
_entity.id
_entity.type
_entity.pdbx_description
1 polymer ?
#
loop_
_entity_poly.entity_id
_entity_poly.type
_entity_poly.pdbx_seq_one_letter_code
_entity_poly.pdbx_strand_id
1 'polypeptide(L)'
;MAYVHDILRTVLIYTSVISGISQSTCRPPGTDGIPFCCPFYFLKNKTCEECPPGYFNPTNDINCSLPCGYPTYGALCESRCYCSMEDCNHVYGCPVTSTSSQARKLTSLILSKSIPNKGKY
;
A
#
# COMPACT_ATOMS: atom_id res chain seq x y z
N MET A 1 2.34 38.27 30.56
CA MET A 1 1.15 37.39 30.50
C MET A 1 0.61 37.14 29.09
N ALA A 2 0.82 38.01 28.09
CA ALA A 2 0.40 37.78 26.70
C ALA A 2 1.20 36.65 25.99
N TYR A 3 2.51 36.58 26.23
CA TYR A 3 3.42 35.61 25.62
C TYR A 3 3.09 34.13 25.95
N VAL A 4 2.62 33.86 27.17
CA VAL A 4 2.27 32.50 27.63
C VAL A 4 0.98 32.00 26.98
N HIS A 5 0.04 32.92 26.69
CA HIS A 5 -1.22 32.59 26.04
C HIS A 5 -1.05 32.32 24.53
N ASP A 6 -0.11 33.02 23.87
CA ASP A 6 0.27 32.75 22.48
C ASP A 6 0.93 31.39 22.31
N ILE A 7 1.91 31.06 23.17
CA ILE A 7 2.57 29.75 23.16
C ILE A 7 1.57 28.61 23.40
N LEU A 8 0.64 28.80 24.34
CA LEU A 8 -0.41 27.80 24.63
C LEU A 8 -1.30 27.54 23.40
N ARG A 9 -1.64 28.57 22.64
CA ARG A 9 -2.42 28.45 21.39
C ARG A 9 -1.64 27.76 20.29
N THR A 10 -0.36 28.10 20.11
CA THR A 10 0.50 27.48 19.11
C THR A 10 0.72 25.99 19.39
N VAL A 11 0.90 25.59 20.65
CA VAL A 11 1.07 24.18 21.05
C VAL A 11 -0.21 23.38 20.81
N LEU A 12 -1.39 23.93 21.11
CA LEU A 12 -2.67 23.27 20.85
C LEU A 12 -2.89 22.99 19.36
N ILE A 13 -2.55 23.96 18.49
CA ILE A 13 -2.67 23.80 17.04
C ILE A 13 -1.69 22.71 16.55
N TYR A 14 -0.45 22.69 17.06
CA TYR A 14 0.58 21.74 16.63
C TYR A 14 0.24 20.28 16.97
N THR A 15 -0.43 20.02 18.10
CA THR A 15 -0.85 18.65 18.48
C THR A 15 -1.96 18.07 17.60
N SER A 16 -2.81 18.92 17.01
CA SER A 16 -3.90 18.47 16.13
C SER A 16 -3.43 18.03 14.73
N VAL A 17 -2.20 18.37 14.35
CA VAL A 17 -1.66 18.16 12.99
C VAL A 17 -0.97 16.80 12.83
N ILE A 18 -0.76 16.02 13.91
CA ILE A 18 -0.06 14.72 13.88
C ILE A 18 -1.05 13.54 13.87
N SER A 19 -2.10 13.63 13.05
CA SER A 19 -2.82 12.44 12.60
C SER A 19 -2.63 12.40 11.09
N GLY A 20 -1.85 11.45 10.57
CA GLY A 20 -1.88 11.18 9.14
C GLY A 20 -3.30 10.74 8.80
N ILE A 21 -4.10 11.64 8.24
CA ILE A 21 -5.52 11.37 8.00
C ILE A 21 -5.59 10.50 6.74
N SER A 22 -5.52 9.18 6.90
CA SER A 22 -6.10 8.29 5.90
C SER A 22 -7.61 8.55 5.93
N GLN A 23 -8.09 9.36 4.99
CA GLN A 23 -9.48 9.77 4.96
C GLN A 23 -10.33 8.57 4.52
N SER A 24 -11.06 7.95 5.46
CA SER A 24 -11.92 6.77 5.19
C SER A 24 -13.27 7.13 4.55
N THR A 25 -13.63 8.42 4.55
CA THR A 25 -14.88 8.96 3.98
C THR A 25 -14.60 9.98 2.89
N CYS A 26 -15.16 9.77 1.69
CA CYS A 26 -14.89 10.61 0.51
C CYS A 26 -16.00 11.64 0.24
N ARG A 27 -17.13 11.51 0.93
CA ARG A 27 -18.27 12.43 0.82
C ARG A 27 -18.94 12.59 2.18
N PRO A 28 -19.42 13.81 2.52
CA PRO A 28 -20.16 14.03 3.75
C PRO A 28 -21.42 13.14 3.83
N PRO A 29 -21.82 12.70 5.04
CA PRO A 29 -23.05 11.93 5.23
C PRO A 29 -24.29 12.67 4.73
N GLY A 30 -25.27 11.90 4.25
CA GLY A 30 -26.58 12.44 3.86
C GLY A 30 -27.46 12.80 5.07
N THR A 31 -28.73 13.05 4.79
CA THR A 31 -29.76 13.28 5.83
C THR A 31 -30.04 12.05 6.69
N ASP A 32 -29.61 10.87 6.25
CA ASP A 32 -29.68 9.58 6.95
C ASP A 32 -28.54 9.36 7.95
N GLY A 33 -27.52 10.24 7.94
CA GLY A 33 -26.33 10.12 8.76
C GLY A 33 -25.44 8.92 8.41
N ILE A 34 -25.61 8.34 7.23
CA ILE A 34 -24.77 7.23 6.74
C ILE A 34 -23.59 7.82 5.96
N PRO A 35 -22.34 7.53 6.34
CA PRO A 35 -21.18 8.04 5.62
C PRO A 35 -21.00 7.32 4.28
N PHE A 36 -20.43 8.03 3.31
CA PHE A 36 -19.97 7.42 2.07
C PHE A 36 -18.48 7.08 2.19
N CYS A 37 -18.16 5.80 2.19
CA CYS A 37 -16.80 5.33 2.35
C CYS A 37 -15.97 5.55 1.08
N CYS A 38 -14.70 5.89 1.28
CA CYS A 38 -13.74 5.96 0.19
C CYS A 38 -13.46 4.57 -0.40
N PRO A 39 -12.84 4.50 -1.59
CA PRO A 39 -12.23 3.28 -2.06
C PRO A 39 -11.38 2.62 -0.97
N PHE A 40 -11.38 1.29 -0.91
CA PHE A 40 -10.68 0.47 0.10
C PHE A 40 -11.33 0.44 1.49
N TYR A 41 -12.47 1.10 1.68
CA TYR A 41 -13.25 1.02 2.92
C TYR A 41 -14.66 0.52 2.63
N PHE A 42 -15.28 -0.15 3.59
CA PHE A 42 -16.65 -0.64 3.50
C PHE A 42 -17.48 -0.21 4.70
N LEU A 43 -18.80 -0.08 4.47
CA LEU A 43 -19.72 0.35 5.51
C LEU A 43 -20.02 -0.82 6.46
N LYS A 44 -19.66 -0.64 7.73
CA LYS A 44 -20.00 -1.56 8.82
C LYS A 44 -20.48 -0.76 10.02
N ASN A 45 -21.69 -1.03 10.50
CA ASN A 45 -22.31 -0.34 11.64
C ASN A 45 -22.27 1.21 11.55
N LYS A 46 -22.59 1.80 10.38
CA LYS A 46 -22.51 3.24 10.10
C LYS A 46 -21.10 3.85 10.17
N THR A 47 -20.07 3.02 10.17
CA THR A 47 -18.65 3.43 10.15
C THR A 47 -17.95 2.83 8.94
N CYS A 48 -16.92 3.51 8.43
CA CYS A 48 -16.10 3.01 7.34
C CYS A 48 -14.93 2.23 7.92
N GLU A 49 -14.91 0.92 7.69
CA GLU A 49 -13.82 0.02 8.09
C GLU A 49 -12.95 -0.30 6.87
N GLU A 50 -11.65 -0.51 7.09
CA GLU A 50 -10.71 -0.85 6.02
C GLU A 50 -10.95 -2.27 5.48
N CYS A 51 -10.83 -2.45 4.18
CA CYS A 51 -10.88 -3.76 3.55
C CYS A 51 -9.70 -4.65 3.98
N PRO A 52 -9.86 -5.98 3.96
CA PRO A 52 -8.74 -6.90 4.16
C PRO A 52 -7.61 -6.64 3.14
N PRO A 53 -6.34 -6.85 3.52
CA PRO A 53 -5.21 -6.66 2.62
C PRO A 53 -5.38 -7.42 1.31
N GLY A 54 -5.08 -6.75 0.21
CA GLY A 54 -5.20 -7.30 -1.12
C GLY A 54 -6.60 -7.22 -1.73
N TYR A 55 -7.53 -6.57 -1.04
CA TYR A 55 -8.87 -6.34 -1.53
C TYR A 55 -9.25 -4.87 -1.43
N PHE A 56 -10.14 -4.44 -2.32
CA PHE A 56 -10.70 -3.11 -2.30
C PHE A 56 -12.21 -3.13 -2.52
N ASN A 57 -12.81 -2.00 -2.17
CA ASN A 57 -14.21 -1.74 -2.34
C ASN A 57 -14.39 -0.40 -3.08
N PRO A 58 -14.94 -0.36 -4.31
CA PRO A 58 -15.11 0.89 -5.04
C PRO A 58 -16.42 1.62 -4.71
N THR A 59 -17.42 0.94 -4.13
CA THR A 59 -18.75 1.48 -3.83
C THR A 59 -19.25 0.97 -2.47
N ASN A 60 -20.16 1.65 -1.78
CA ASN A 60 -20.58 1.20 -0.44
C ASN A 60 -21.35 -0.14 -0.40
N ASP A 61 -21.64 -0.73 -1.58
CA ASP A 61 -22.49 -1.91 -1.73
C ASP A 61 -21.70 -3.22 -1.91
N ILE A 62 -20.38 -3.16 -2.12
CA ILE A 62 -19.53 -4.33 -2.34
C ILE A 62 -18.74 -4.66 -1.06
N ASN A 63 -18.80 -5.92 -0.61
CA ASN A 63 -18.09 -6.37 0.59
C ASN A 63 -16.61 -6.69 0.31
N CYS A 64 -15.80 -5.67 -0.01
CA CYS A 64 -14.34 -5.80 -0.17
C CYS A 64 -13.91 -7.07 -0.93
N SER A 65 -14.61 -7.40 -2.02
CA SER A 65 -14.44 -8.67 -2.74
C SER A 65 -13.58 -8.52 -3.99
N LEU A 66 -13.24 -7.29 -4.38
CA LEU A 66 -12.40 -7.04 -5.55
C LEU A 66 -10.93 -7.15 -5.15
N PRO A 67 -10.14 -8.03 -5.78
CA PRO A 67 -8.71 -8.12 -5.50
C PRO A 67 -7.97 -6.90 -6.07
N CYS A 68 -6.82 -6.55 -5.48
CA CYS A 68 -5.90 -5.59 -6.09
C CYS A 68 -5.49 -6.05 -7.49
N GLY A 69 -5.54 -5.13 -8.45
CA GLY A 69 -5.06 -5.39 -9.82
C GLY A 69 -3.54 -5.32 -9.89
N TYR A 70 -2.93 -6.13 -10.77
CA TYR A 70 -1.51 -6.01 -11.07
C TYR A 70 -1.18 -4.57 -11.53
N PRO A 71 -0.07 -3.95 -11.08
CA PRO A 71 1.03 -4.54 -10.29
C PRO A 71 0.89 -4.36 -8.77
N THR A 72 -0.29 -4.11 -8.25
CA THR A 72 -0.48 -3.72 -6.84
C THR A 72 -0.93 -4.86 -5.93
N TYR A 73 -0.58 -4.78 -4.65
CA TYR A 73 -0.95 -5.76 -3.63
C TYR A 73 -0.95 -5.16 -2.21
N GLY A 74 -1.41 -5.93 -1.22
CA GLY A 74 -1.32 -5.58 0.20
C GLY A 74 -2.42 -4.63 0.67
N ALA A 75 -2.21 -4.02 1.84
CA ALA A 75 -3.16 -3.04 2.40
C ALA A 75 -3.32 -1.85 1.43
N LEU A 76 -4.57 -1.44 1.21
CA LEU A 76 -4.94 -0.35 0.30
C LEU A 76 -4.39 -0.46 -1.14
N CYS A 77 -3.91 -1.64 -1.54
CA CYS A 77 -3.17 -1.86 -2.79
C CYS A 77 -1.96 -0.90 -2.96
N GLU A 78 -1.29 -0.49 -1.89
CA GLU A 78 -0.16 0.47 -1.95
C GLU A 78 1.18 -0.18 -2.28
N SER A 79 1.31 -1.50 -2.14
CA SER A 79 2.55 -2.22 -2.45
C SER A 79 2.61 -2.62 -3.92
N ARG A 80 3.81 -2.75 -4.48
CA ARG A 80 4.03 -3.09 -5.90
C ARG A 80 4.79 -4.40 -6.09
N CYS A 81 4.28 -5.26 -6.96
CA CYS A 81 4.96 -6.44 -7.45
C CYS A 81 6.05 -6.08 -8.47
N TYR A 82 7.16 -6.81 -8.41
CA TYR A 82 8.28 -6.76 -9.35
C TYR A 82 8.57 -8.12 -10.00
N CYS A 83 7.61 -9.04 -9.90
CA CYS A 83 7.56 -10.35 -10.55
C CYS A 83 6.55 -10.32 -11.71
N SER A 84 6.34 -11.44 -12.40
CA SER A 84 5.33 -11.52 -13.46
C SER A 84 3.92 -11.38 -12.88
N MET A 85 2.94 -11.11 -13.74
CA MET A 85 1.54 -10.93 -13.33
C MET A 85 0.99 -12.21 -12.69
N GLU A 86 1.41 -13.37 -13.18
CA GLU A 86 0.97 -14.69 -12.72
C GLU A 86 1.51 -15.03 -11.32
N ASP A 87 2.68 -14.48 -10.97
CA ASP A 87 3.34 -14.69 -9.68
C ASP A 87 2.94 -13.64 -8.63
N CYS A 88 2.28 -12.55 -9.02
CA CYS A 88 1.89 -11.47 -8.15
C CYS A 88 0.56 -11.79 -7.45
N ASN A 89 0.62 -12.18 -6.18
CA ASN A 89 -0.58 -12.34 -5.37
C ASN A 89 -1.05 -11.00 -4.82
N HIS A 90 -2.35 -10.72 -4.95
CA HIS A 90 -2.95 -9.47 -4.48
C HIS A 90 -2.81 -9.25 -2.95
N VAL A 91 -2.67 -10.30 -2.12
CA VAL A 91 -2.47 -10.19 -0.66
C VAL A 91 -0.99 -10.04 -0.29
N TYR A 92 -0.15 -10.98 -0.72
CA TYR A 92 1.25 -11.09 -0.26
C TYR A 92 2.30 -10.69 -1.30
N GLY A 93 1.89 -10.30 -2.50
CA GLY A 93 2.79 -9.85 -3.55
C GLY A 93 3.55 -11.00 -4.19
N CYS A 94 4.84 -10.78 -4.46
CA CYS A 94 5.69 -11.76 -5.11
C CYS A 94 6.13 -12.87 -4.15
N PRO A 95 6.29 -14.11 -4.63
CA PRO A 95 6.86 -15.18 -3.81
C PRO A 95 8.25 -14.79 -3.32
N VAL A 96 8.53 -15.07 -2.04
CA VAL A 96 9.89 -14.99 -1.51
C VAL A 96 10.70 -16.08 -2.19
N THR A 97 11.38 -15.74 -3.27
CA THR A 97 12.37 -16.65 -3.84
C THR A 97 13.46 -16.80 -2.80
N SER A 98 13.47 -17.90 -2.05
CA SER A 98 14.63 -18.34 -1.27
C SER A 98 15.83 -18.17 -2.19
N THR A 99 16.72 -17.25 -1.83
CA THR A 99 17.92 -16.80 -2.55
C THR A 99 18.66 -17.94 -3.25
N SER A 100 18.20 -18.31 -4.44
CA SER A 100 18.84 -19.26 -5.32
C SER A 100 18.68 -18.85 -6.79
N SER A 101 17.73 -17.97 -7.13
CA SER A 101 17.54 -17.44 -8.48
C SER A 101 18.29 -16.11 -8.71
N GLN A 102 18.39 -15.22 -7.72
CA GLN A 102 19.24 -14.03 -7.83
C GLN A 102 20.72 -14.37 -7.69
N ALA A 103 21.06 -15.37 -6.88
CA ALA A 103 22.41 -15.96 -6.86
C ALA A 103 22.76 -16.55 -8.22
N ARG A 104 21.88 -17.32 -8.89
CA ARG A 104 22.17 -17.85 -10.23
C ARG A 104 22.44 -16.77 -11.28
N LYS A 105 21.72 -15.65 -11.25
CA LYS A 105 21.93 -14.54 -12.20
C LYS A 105 23.24 -13.78 -11.92
N LEU A 106 23.58 -13.57 -10.64
CA LEU A 106 24.87 -12.99 -10.27
C LEU A 106 26.02 -13.95 -10.60
N THR A 107 25.88 -15.24 -10.27
CA THR A 107 26.86 -16.29 -10.56
C THR A 107 27.05 -16.50 -12.06
N SER A 108 26.00 -16.40 -12.90
CA SER A 108 26.13 -16.46 -14.37
C SER A 108 26.81 -15.22 -14.96
N LEU A 109 26.58 -14.04 -14.37
CA LEU A 109 27.25 -12.79 -14.76
C LEU A 109 28.71 -12.76 -14.30
N ILE A 110 29.06 -13.46 -13.21
CA ILE A 110 30.42 -13.57 -12.70
C ILE A 110 31.20 -14.64 -13.48
N LEU A 111 30.61 -15.81 -13.79
CA LEU A 111 31.27 -16.86 -14.59
C LEU A 111 31.55 -16.44 -16.04
N SER A 112 30.73 -15.56 -16.62
CA SER A 112 30.95 -15.03 -17.98
C SER A 112 32.08 -13.99 -18.05
N LYS A 113 32.50 -13.43 -16.91
CA LYS A 113 33.60 -12.44 -16.82
C LYS A 113 34.96 -13.03 -16.46
N SER A 114 35.05 -14.30 -16.06
CA SER A 114 36.29 -14.93 -15.60
C SER A 114 37.06 -15.74 -16.66
N ILE A 115 36.63 -15.74 -17.93
CA ILE A 115 37.42 -16.33 -19.02
C ILE A 115 38.11 -15.19 -19.77
N PRO A 116 39.38 -14.83 -19.45
CA PRO A 116 40.16 -13.99 -20.33
C PRO A 116 40.30 -14.72 -21.68
N ASN A 117 39.73 -14.10 -22.71
CA ASN A 117 39.87 -14.52 -24.11
C ASN A 117 41.36 -14.39 -24.49
N LYS A 118 42.13 -15.49 -24.33
CA LYS A 118 43.47 -15.59 -24.92
C LYS A 118 43.27 -15.85 -26.41
N GLY A 119 43.42 -14.76 -27.17
CA GLY A 119 43.33 -14.74 -28.62
C GLY A 119 44.26 -15.77 -29.28
N LYS A 120 43.73 -16.38 -30.34
CA LYS A 120 44.47 -17.14 -31.34
C LYS A 120 45.38 -16.19 -32.14
N TYR A 121 46.68 -16.46 -32.12
CA TYR A 121 47.61 -16.25 -33.24
C TYR A 121 48.53 -17.46 -33.29
#